data_AF-A0A941SMQ2-F1
#
_entry.id   AF-A0A941SMQ2-F1
#
_cell.length_a   1.000
_cell.length_b   1.000
_cell.length_c   1.000
_cell.angle_alpha   90.00
_cell.angle_beta   90.00
_cell.angle_gamma   90.00
#
_symmetry.space_group_name_H-M   'P 1'
#
loop_
_entity.id
_entity.type
_entity.pdbx_description
1 polymer ?
#
loop_
_entity_poly.entity_id
_entity_poly.type
_entity_poly.pdbx_seq_one_letter_code
_entity_poly.pdbx_strand_id
1 'polypeptide(L)'
;AAGDINGDGVADLLIGASDYSSDKGRSYVVFGDAPPVLVNNSLSLSVGATINLNSGFLAAYDRNHNNNTLVFVPSAVEHGQFEAVGAPGVPLVNFTQQQITSGAIQFVHDGSLVAPRYNITVRSDGIAWTGPLTAKINFIGTPPSYFPEILPLASLNGKNGFKLDGEVSGDASGWSVSAAGDINADGFADLLIGAPYRASDTGRSYVVFGGPGVSGSGLVTLSGLNGGNGFKLDGEGVSDFSAYSVSAAGDINGDGFADLLIGAHYYADYEGRSYVVFGGPGVGSSGLIALSGLSGSNGFKLDGEAVINFSGYSVSAADDINGDGVADLLIGAYRYATNTGRSYVVFGGYQT
;
A
#
# COMPACT_ATOMS: atom_id res chain seq x y z
N ALA A 1 10.34 8.91 64.75
CA ALA A 1 10.43 8.08 63.53
C ALA A 1 10.36 6.63 63.96
N ALA A 2 9.49 5.83 63.33
CA ALA A 2 9.35 4.40 63.62
C ALA A 2 10.42 3.55 62.91
N GLY A 3 11.17 4.14 61.96
CA GLY A 3 11.95 3.39 60.98
C GLY A 3 11.04 2.88 59.86
N ASP A 4 11.60 2.15 58.90
CA ASP A 4 10.82 1.42 57.90
C ASP A 4 10.35 0.10 58.53
N ILE A 5 9.09 0.04 58.98
CA ILE A 5 8.56 -1.11 59.69
C ILE A 5 7.80 -2.07 58.77
N ASN A 6 7.54 -1.69 57.52
CA ASN A 6 6.83 -2.51 56.53
C ASN A 6 7.74 -3.03 55.39
N GLY A 7 9.02 -2.63 55.37
CA GLY A 7 10.02 -3.05 54.38
C GLY A 7 9.81 -2.43 53.00
N ASP A 8 9.27 -1.22 52.89
CA ASP A 8 9.11 -0.48 51.62
C ASP A 8 10.28 0.48 51.30
N GLY A 9 11.24 0.61 52.22
CA GLY A 9 12.39 1.49 52.09
C GLY A 9 12.11 2.94 52.47
N VAL A 10 10.89 3.28 52.92
CA VAL A 10 10.49 4.60 53.41
C VAL A 10 10.30 4.56 54.92
N ALA A 11 10.75 5.61 55.61
CA ALA A 11 10.59 5.68 57.06
C ALA A 11 9.14 5.98 57.45
N ASP A 12 8.63 5.21 58.41
CA ASP A 12 7.28 5.33 58.94
C ASP A 12 7.22 6.26 60.17
N LEU A 13 6.01 6.73 60.47
CA LEU A 13 5.73 7.60 61.60
C LEU A 13 4.90 6.88 62.66
N LEU A 14 5.39 6.87 63.91
CA LEU A 14 4.64 6.41 65.08
C LEU A 14 4.11 7.62 65.86
N ILE A 15 2.80 7.65 66.11
CA ILE A 15 2.11 8.72 66.84
C ILE A 15 1.39 8.11 68.03
N GLY A 16 1.58 8.66 69.23
CA GLY A 16 0.85 8.27 70.44
C GLY A 16 -0.27 9.25 70.77
N ALA A 17 -1.42 8.73 71.23
CA ALA A 17 -2.53 9.49 71.79
C ALA A 17 -2.90 8.92 73.17
N SER A 18 -2.62 9.66 74.25
CA SER A 18 -2.76 9.19 75.64
C SER A 18 -4.21 9.01 76.09
N ASP A 19 -5.15 9.78 75.54
CA ASP A 19 -6.54 9.88 76.03
C ASP A 19 -7.57 9.57 74.93
N TYR A 20 -7.32 8.53 74.14
CA TYR A 20 -8.15 8.20 72.99
C TYR A 20 -9.59 7.79 73.40
N SER A 21 -9.76 7.03 74.49
CA SER A 21 -11.09 6.81 75.11
C SER A 21 -10.97 6.29 76.55
N SER A 22 -11.63 6.93 77.51
CA SER A 22 -11.84 6.44 78.89
C SER A 22 -10.60 5.80 79.53
N ASP A 23 -9.54 6.60 79.73
CA ASP A 23 -8.24 6.24 80.32
C ASP A 23 -7.42 5.18 79.55
N LYS A 24 -7.73 4.96 78.27
CA LYS A 24 -6.92 4.11 77.36
C LYS A 24 -6.23 4.94 76.29
N GLY A 25 -4.92 4.76 76.17
CA GLY A 25 -4.13 5.28 75.06
C GLY A 25 -4.27 4.46 73.78
N ARG A 26 -3.88 5.06 72.65
CA ARG A 26 -3.75 4.42 71.33
C ARG A 26 -2.48 4.88 70.64
N SER A 27 -1.80 3.97 69.94
CA SER A 27 -0.69 4.29 69.05
C SER A 27 -1.13 4.08 67.59
N TYR A 28 -0.67 4.96 66.71
CA TYR A 28 -0.90 4.92 65.26
C TYR A 28 0.43 4.77 64.55
N VAL A 29 0.48 3.88 63.56
CA VAL A 29 1.55 3.86 62.57
C VAL A 29 0.99 4.46 61.29
N VAL A 30 1.69 5.45 60.74
CA VAL A 30 1.45 5.99 59.41
C VAL A 30 2.59 5.51 58.53
N PHE A 31 2.25 4.72 57.51
CA PHE A 31 3.24 4.25 56.55
C PHE A 31 3.72 5.39 55.65
N GLY A 32 5.02 5.43 55.38
CA GLY A 32 5.59 6.26 54.35
C GLY A 32 5.04 5.89 52.97
N ASP A 33 5.01 6.85 52.04
CA ASP A 33 4.57 6.62 50.67
C ASP A 33 5.80 6.32 49.80
N ALA A 34 5.92 5.09 49.32
CA ALA A 34 6.99 4.68 48.43
C ALA A 34 6.68 5.14 47.00
N PRO A 35 7.69 5.62 46.23
CA PRO A 35 7.45 6.00 44.85
C PRO A 35 7.01 4.79 44.01
N PRO A 36 6.16 5.01 42.99
CA PRO A 36 5.82 3.97 42.04
C PRO A 36 7.07 3.38 41.37
N VAL A 37 6.99 2.14 40.95
CA VAL A 37 8.03 1.43 40.19
C VAL A 37 7.52 1.16 38.79
N LEU A 38 8.27 1.60 37.78
CA LEU A 38 7.97 1.28 36.39
C LEU A 38 8.38 -0.16 36.09
N VAL A 39 7.39 -1.01 35.81
CA VAL A 39 7.55 -2.45 35.59
C VAL A 39 7.92 -2.72 34.13
N ASN A 40 7.16 -2.15 33.20
CA ASN A 40 7.40 -2.26 31.76
C ASN A 40 7.46 -0.85 31.16
N ASN A 41 8.43 -0.65 30.28
CA ASN A 41 8.56 0.56 29.46
C ASN A 41 9.30 0.21 28.18
N SER A 42 8.62 -0.54 27.32
CA SER A 42 9.18 -1.01 26.06
C SER A 42 8.15 -1.02 24.96
N LEU A 43 8.59 -0.75 23.73
CA LEU A 43 7.73 -0.77 22.56
C LEU A 43 8.45 -1.50 21.42
N SER A 44 7.72 -2.34 20.70
CA SER A 44 8.18 -2.98 19.47
C SER A 44 7.23 -2.59 18.34
N LEU A 45 7.75 -1.96 17.28
CA LEU A 45 6.94 -1.44 16.18
C LEU A 45 7.76 -1.24 14.90
N SER A 46 7.05 -1.15 13.77
CA SER A 46 7.60 -0.78 12.47
C SER A 46 7.32 0.69 12.15
N VAL A 47 7.99 1.23 11.14
CA VAL A 47 7.70 2.57 10.59
C VAL A 47 6.21 2.75 10.27
N GLY A 48 5.65 3.89 10.69
CA GLY A 48 4.26 4.27 10.46
C GLY A 48 3.21 3.46 11.23
N ALA A 49 3.62 2.54 12.11
CA ALA A 49 2.68 1.71 12.85
C ALA A 49 1.94 2.48 13.96
N THR A 50 0.67 2.11 14.15
CA THR A 50 -0.13 2.46 15.33
C THR A 50 -0.28 1.24 16.22
N ILE A 51 0.13 1.34 17.49
CA ILE A 51 0.14 0.24 18.45
C ILE A 51 -0.79 0.57 19.62
N ASN A 52 -1.84 -0.23 19.81
CA ASN A 52 -2.64 -0.18 21.03
C ASN A 52 -1.81 -0.71 22.20
N LEU A 53 -1.68 0.11 23.24
CA LEU A 53 -0.90 -0.24 24.41
C LEU A 53 -1.64 -1.23 25.30
N ASN A 54 -0.87 -2.01 26.05
CA ASN A 54 -1.32 -2.88 27.12
C ASN A 54 -0.20 -3.00 28.17
N SER A 55 -0.45 -3.71 29.27
CA SER A 55 0.50 -3.85 30.37
C SER A 55 1.83 -4.53 30.00
N GLY A 56 1.90 -5.24 28.87
CA GLY A 56 3.14 -5.82 28.35
C GLY A 56 4.11 -4.76 27.82
N PHE A 57 3.59 -3.64 27.29
CA PHE A 57 4.41 -2.53 26.80
C PHE A 57 4.72 -1.52 27.91
N LEU A 58 3.71 -1.15 28.69
CA LEU A 58 3.80 -0.07 29.67
C LEU A 58 3.00 -0.40 30.93
N ALA A 59 3.68 -0.56 32.05
CA ALA A 59 3.05 -0.89 33.33
C ALA A 59 3.88 -0.37 34.50
N ALA A 60 3.22 -0.09 35.61
CA ALA A 60 3.84 0.33 36.85
C ALA A 60 3.15 -0.34 38.04
N TYR A 61 3.83 -0.28 39.17
CA TYR A 61 3.37 -0.84 40.43
C TYR A 61 3.63 0.16 41.54
N ASP A 62 2.63 0.36 42.37
CA ASP A 62 2.74 1.09 43.62
C ASP A 62 2.19 0.19 44.73
N ARG A 63 2.91 0.13 45.85
CA ARG A 63 2.54 -0.71 46.99
C ARG A 63 1.43 -0.08 47.82
N ASN A 64 1.45 1.24 47.92
CA ASN A 64 0.61 2.04 48.80
C ASN A 64 -0.66 2.52 48.08
N HIS A 65 -0.67 2.46 46.74
CA HIS A 65 -1.77 2.95 45.89
C HIS A 65 -2.38 1.89 44.96
N ASN A 66 -3.60 2.18 44.50
CA ASN A 66 -4.25 1.38 43.47
C ASN A 66 -3.53 1.57 42.13
N ASN A 67 -2.92 0.52 41.59
CA ASN A 67 -2.21 0.57 40.31
C ASN A 67 -3.06 1.17 39.18
N ASN A 68 -4.38 0.92 39.16
CA ASN A 68 -5.27 1.42 38.11
C ASN A 68 -5.32 2.96 38.02
N THR A 69 -5.03 3.65 39.13
CA THR A 69 -5.08 5.12 39.20
C THR A 69 -3.72 5.76 38.92
N LEU A 70 -2.65 4.99 38.75
CA LEU A 70 -1.33 5.54 38.44
C LEU A 70 -1.36 6.29 37.11
N VAL A 71 -0.80 7.50 37.11
CA VAL A 71 -0.75 8.39 35.95
C VAL A 71 0.63 8.33 35.30
N PHE A 72 0.66 8.00 34.02
CA PHE A 72 1.85 8.00 33.18
C PHE A 72 1.95 9.35 32.48
N VAL A 73 3.13 9.96 32.54
CA VAL A 73 3.43 11.25 31.93
C VAL A 73 4.58 11.07 30.96
N PRO A 74 4.29 10.99 29.64
CA PRO A 74 5.31 11.00 28.61
C PRO A 74 6.09 12.32 28.56
N SER A 75 7.36 12.25 28.20
CA SER A 75 8.21 13.41 27.96
C SER A 75 9.27 13.09 26.92
N ALA A 76 9.87 14.12 26.30
CA ALA A 76 10.86 13.98 25.23
C ALA A 76 10.39 13.01 24.12
N VAL A 77 9.11 13.13 23.73
CA VAL A 77 8.51 12.28 22.71
C VAL A 77 8.97 12.77 21.33
N GLU A 78 9.67 11.93 20.60
CA GLU A 78 10.16 12.17 19.24
C GLU A 78 9.75 11.00 18.33
N HIS A 79 9.53 11.31 17.05
CA HIS A 79 9.15 10.35 16.01
C HIS A 79 7.89 9.52 16.30
N GLY A 80 6.92 10.15 16.95
CA GLY A 80 5.61 9.58 17.22
C GLY A 80 4.89 10.33 18.34
N GLN A 81 3.74 9.81 18.76
CA GLN A 81 2.94 10.39 19.83
C GLN A 81 2.03 9.36 20.50
N PHE A 82 1.63 9.63 21.75
CA PHE A 82 0.60 8.89 22.44
C PHE A 82 -0.76 9.52 22.16
N GLU A 83 -1.77 8.69 21.89
CA GLU A 83 -3.13 9.15 21.56
C GLU A 83 -4.17 8.30 22.29
N ALA A 84 -5.36 8.87 22.48
CA ALA A 84 -6.52 8.08 22.82
C ALA A 84 -7.05 7.40 21.56
N VAL A 85 -7.39 6.11 21.63
CA VAL A 85 -7.98 5.38 20.49
C VAL A 85 -9.26 6.07 19.98
N GLY A 86 -10.03 6.69 20.89
CA GLY A 86 -11.25 7.44 20.56
C GLY A 86 -11.02 8.87 20.05
N ALA A 87 -9.77 9.35 19.98
CA ALA A 87 -9.44 10.69 19.47
C ALA A 87 -8.09 10.69 18.70
N PRO A 88 -8.03 10.06 17.51
CA PRO A 88 -6.81 9.98 16.72
C PRO A 88 -6.25 11.36 16.34
N GLY A 89 -4.93 11.48 16.27
CA GLY A 89 -4.22 12.71 15.90
C GLY A 89 -4.08 13.76 17.01
N VAL A 90 -4.64 13.53 18.20
CA VAL A 90 -4.53 14.44 19.35
C VAL A 90 -3.52 13.89 20.37
N PRO A 91 -2.37 14.56 20.58
CA PRO A 91 -1.36 14.09 21.53
C PRO A 91 -1.87 14.10 22.98
N LEU A 92 -1.64 13.00 23.69
CA LEU A 92 -1.87 12.90 25.13
C LEU A 92 -0.62 13.32 25.91
N VAL A 93 -0.82 14.17 26.91
CA VAL A 93 0.21 14.60 27.86
C VAL A 93 0.27 13.74 29.12
N ASN A 94 -0.79 12.98 29.39
CA ASN A 94 -0.83 11.94 30.43
C ASN A 94 -1.99 10.96 30.19
N PHE A 95 -1.91 9.80 30.85
CA PHE A 95 -2.97 8.76 30.85
C PHE A 95 -2.80 7.81 32.04
N THR A 96 -3.84 7.07 32.40
CA THR A 96 -3.81 6.16 33.57
C THR A 96 -3.44 4.72 33.21
N GLN A 97 -2.99 3.97 34.21
CA GLN A 97 -2.78 2.52 34.08
C GLN A 97 -4.05 1.80 33.58
N GLN A 98 -5.23 2.20 34.08
CA GLN A 98 -6.51 1.63 33.65
C GLN A 98 -6.77 1.86 32.16
N GLN A 99 -6.43 3.03 31.61
CA GLN A 99 -6.62 3.32 30.19
C GLN A 99 -5.68 2.48 29.32
N ILE A 100 -4.46 2.21 29.79
CA ILE A 100 -3.54 1.27 29.13
C ILE A 100 -4.12 -0.15 29.17
N THR A 101 -4.56 -0.62 30.34
CA THR A 101 -5.04 -2.00 30.49
C THR A 101 -6.37 -2.26 29.78
N SER A 102 -7.20 -1.23 29.59
CA SER A 102 -8.42 -1.29 28.79
C SER A 102 -8.19 -1.11 27.29
N GLY A 103 -6.95 -0.91 26.84
CA GLY A 103 -6.61 -0.69 25.43
C GLY A 103 -7.10 0.65 24.86
N ALA A 104 -7.32 1.65 25.72
CA ALA A 104 -7.82 2.97 25.30
C ALA A 104 -6.71 3.92 24.82
N ILE A 105 -5.44 3.55 25.03
CA ILE A 105 -4.27 4.34 24.65
C ILE A 105 -3.52 3.63 23.53
N GLN A 106 -3.07 4.39 22.54
CA GLN A 106 -2.21 3.93 21.45
C GLN A 106 -0.96 4.80 21.34
N PHE A 107 0.10 4.24 20.75
CA PHE A 107 1.25 5.00 20.25
C PHE A 107 1.23 5.00 18.72
N VAL A 108 1.38 6.17 18.11
CA VAL A 108 1.38 6.36 16.65
C VAL A 108 2.76 6.81 16.22
N HIS A 109 3.41 6.06 15.34
CA HIS A 109 4.69 6.43 14.72
C HIS A 109 4.48 7.43 13.57
N ASP A 110 5.40 8.38 13.41
CA ASP A 110 5.26 9.51 12.47
C ASP A 110 5.55 9.16 10.99
N GLY A 111 5.90 7.91 10.69
CA GLY A 111 6.26 7.43 9.34
C GLY A 111 7.71 7.71 8.95
N SER A 112 8.51 8.33 9.80
CA SER A 112 9.95 8.50 9.55
C SER A 112 10.73 7.18 9.65
N LEU A 113 11.90 7.12 9.02
CA LEU A 113 12.79 5.94 9.14
C LEU A 113 13.58 5.93 10.46
N VAL A 114 13.23 6.80 11.42
CA VAL A 114 13.92 6.96 12.70
C VAL A 114 13.11 6.33 13.82
N ALA A 115 13.79 5.62 14.72
CA ALA A 115 13.15 4.99 15.87
C ALA A 115 12.53 6.04 16.80
N PRO A 116 11.30 5.81 17.31
CA PRO A 116 10.70 6.71 18.30
C PRO A 116 11.52 6.75 19.57
N ARG A 117 11.43 7.87 20.29
CA ARG A 117 12.05 8.06 21.60
C ARG A 117 11.05 8.71 22.54
N TYR A 118 11.03 8.27 23.78
CA TYR A 118 10.27 8.90 24.84
C TYR A 118 10.78 8.44 26.22
N ASN A 119 10.50 9.28 27.21
CA ASN A 119 10.66 8.95 28.63
C ASN A 119 9.29 8.88 29.29
N ILE A 120 9.16 8.04 30.32
CA ILE A 120 7.95 7.92 31.15
C ILE A 120 8.27 8.32 32.58
N THR A 121 7.42 9.17 33.15
CA THR A 121 7.31 9.39 34.59
C THR A 121 5.99 8.82 35.09
N VAL A 122 5.99 8.09 36.21
CA VAL A 122 4.79 7.53 36.83
C VAL A 122 4.48 8.27 38.12
N ARG A 123 3.18 8.46 38.35
CA ARG A 123 2.63 9.29 39.40
C ARG A 123 1.51 8.56 40.15
N SER A 124 1.53 8.59 41.49
CA SER A 124 0.49 7.99 42.35
C SER A 124 -0.62 8.97 42.72
N ASP A 125 -0.30 10.00 43.52
CA ASP A 125 -1.30 10.90 44.10
C ASP A 125 -0.80 12.33 44.43
N GLY A 126 0.46 12.67 44.13
CA GLY A 126 0.99 14.03 44.34
C GLY A 126 2.30 14.11 45.12
N ILE A 127 2.67 13.04 45.83
CA ILE A 127 3.77 13.09 46.82
C ILE A 127 4.97 12.29 46.33
N ALA A 128 4.75 11.13 45.69
CA ALA A 128 5.82 10.26 45.20
C ALA A 128 5.75 10.04 43.68
N TRP A 129 6.90 10.07 43.01
CA TRP A 129 7.00 9.94 41.55
C TRP A 129 8.26 9.16 41.17
N THR A 130 8.23 8.51 40.00
CA THR A 130 9.47 8.07 39.36
C THR A 130 10.24 9.27 38.80
N GLY A 131 11.56 9.16 38.64
CA GLY A 131 12.25 9.98 37.64
C GLY A 131 11.82 9.61 36.21
N PRO A 132 12.18 10.43 35.19
CA PRO A 132 11.94 10.06 33.80
C PRO A 132 12.79 8.84 33.42
N LEU A 133 12.15 7.78 32.97
CA LEU A 133 12.80 6.55 32.53
C LEU A 133 12.63 6.38 31.03
N THR A 134 13.75 6.22 30.32
CA THR A 134 13.76 6.04 28.85
C THR A 134 13.20 4.69 28.46
N ALA A 135 12.34 4.69 27.44
CA ALA A 135 11.75 3.49 26.91
C ALA A 135 12.75 2.64 26.11
N LYS A 136 12.64 1.32 26.25
CA LYS A 136 13.39 0.38 25.41
C LYS A 136 12.63 0.15 24.11
N ILE A 137 13.16 0.64 23.00
CA ILE A 137 12.52 0.58 21.70
C ILE A 137 13.19 -0.49 20.81
N ASN A 138 12.38 -1.40 20.29
CA ASN A 138 12.76 -2.32 19.24
C ASN A 138 12.06 -1.89 17.93
N PHE A 139 12.77 -1.13 17.11
CA PHE A 139 12.20 -0.48 15.92
C PHE A 139 12.63 -1.17 14.63
N ILE A 140 11.67 -1.46 13.76
CA ILE A 140 11.92 -1.96 12.41
C ILE A 140 11.75 -0.76 11.46
N GLY A 141 12.86 -0.07 11.20
CA GLY A 141 12.90 1.18 10.42
C GLY A 141 12.86 1.01 8.90
N THR A 142 12.93 -0.21 8.42
CA THR A 142 12.53 -0.55 7.05
C THR A 142 11.11 -1.11 7.12
N PRO A 143 10.16 -0.66 6.29
CA PRO A 143 8.89 -1.37 6.11
C PRO A 143 9.19 -2.87 5.89
N PRO A 144 8.30 -3.80 6.28
CA PRO A 144 8.43 -5.18 5.84
C PRO A 144 8.66 -5.17 4.33
N SER A 145 9.82 -5.62 3.89
CA SER A 145 10.10 -5.68 2.46
C SER A 145 9.11 -6.67 1.88
N TYR A 146 8.08 -6.16 1.19
CA TYR A 146 7.11 -7.01 0.50
C TYR A 146 7.79 -7.85 -0.59
N PHE A 147 9.01 -7.49 -0.98
CA PHE A 147 9.86 -8.23 -1.89
C PHE A 147 11.10 -8.76 -1.18
N PRO A 148 11.35 -10.08 -1.15
CA PRO A 148 12.62 -10.59 -0.69
C PRO A 148 13.76 -10.12 -1.62
N GLU A 149 15.01 -10.11 -1.12
CA GLU A 149 16.20 -9.82 -1.93
C GLU A 149 16.25 -10.67 -3.21
N ILE A 150 15.80 -11.93 -3.09
CA ILE A 150 15.60 -12.84 -4.21
C ILE A 150 14.18 -13.40 -4.10
N LEU A 151 13.34 -13.15 -5.11
CA LEU A 151 12.03 -13.77 -5.27
C LEU A 151 12.09 -14.82 -6.39
N PRO A 152 12.22 -16.13 -6.08
CA PRO A 152 12.14 -17.15 -7.10
C PRO A 152 10.75 -17.14 -7.73
N LEU A 153 10.63 -16.94 -9.05
CA LEU A 153 9.31 -16.92 -9.72
C LEU A 153 8.55 -18.25 -9.59
N ALA A 154 9.26 -19.36 -9.36
CA ALA A 154 8.65 -20.65 -9.04
C ALA A 154 7.92 -20.67 -7.68
N SER A 155 8.21 -19.72 -6.79
CA SER A 155 7.58 -19.60 -5.48
C SER A 155 6.25 -18.84 -5.49
N LEU A 156 5.86 -18.28 -6.64
CA LEU A 156 4.58 -17.60 -6.82
C LEU A 156 3.42 -18.59 -6.61
N ASN A 157 2.57 -18.32 -5.63
CA ASN A 157 1.56 -19.26 -5.14
C ASN A 157 0.18 -18.63 -4.90
N GLY A 158 -0.03 -17.41 -5.37
CA GLY A 158 -1.28 -16.67 -5.23
C GLY A 158 -1.30 -15.69 -4.06
N LYS A 159 -0.47 -15.92 -3.03
CA LYS A 159 -0.34 -15.00 -1.89
C LYS A 159 0.76 -13.95 -2.09
N ASN A 160 1.81 -14.31 -2.82
CA ASN A 160 2.98 -13.48 -3.12
C ASN A 160 3.09 -13.11 -4.61
N GLY A 161 2.00 -13.30 -5.37
CA GLY A 161 1.93 -13.13 -6.82
C GLY A 161 1.50 -14.41 -7.54
N PHE A 162 1.38 -14.35 -8.85
CA PHE A 162 0.88 -15.44 -9.69
C PHE A 162 1.55 -15.42 -11.08
N LYS A 163 1.44 -16.53 -11.81
CA LYS A 163 1.93 -16.67 -13.18
C LYS A 163 0.79 -16.51 -14.18
N LEU A 164 1.13 -16.13 -15.40
CA LEU A 164 0.22 -16.02 -16.53
C LEU A 164 0.70 -16.96 -17.64
N ASP A 165 -0.05 -18.02 -17.92
CA ASP A 165 0.29 -18.98 -18.97
C ASP A 165 -0.44 -18.63 -20.28
N GLY A 166 0.30 -18.67 -21.39
CA GLY A 166 -0.19 -18.41 -22.74
C GLY A 166 -1.37 -19.27 -23.17
N GLU A 167 -2.05 -18.86 -24.24
CA GLU A 167 -3.23 -19.57 -24.74
C GLU A 167 -2.82 -20.81 -25.54
N VAL A 168 -1.79 -20.70 -26.39
CA VAL A 168 -1.32 -21.79 -27.25
C VAL A 168 0.20 -21.76 -27.42
N SER A 169 0.78 -22.92 -27.75
CA SER A 169 2.21 -23.01 -28.07
C SER A 169 2.58 -22.10 -29.25
N GLY A 170 3.66 -21.34 -29.10
CA GLY A 170 4.19 -20.45 -30.14
C GLY A 170 3.54 -19.07 -30.22
N ASP A 171 2.55 -18.74 -29.38
CA ASP A 171 1.95 -17.39 -29.38
C ASP A 171 2.89 -16.28 -28.83
N ALA A 172 3.92 -16.69 -28.10
CA ALA A 172 4.85 -15.83 -27.35
C ALA A 172 4.14 -14.81 -26.44
N SER A 173 3.08 -15.22 -25.77
CA SER A 173 2.49 -14.42 -24.69
C SER A 173 3.55 -13.96 -23.68
N GLY A 174 3.44 -12.70 -23.25
CA GLY A 174 4.46 -12.05 -22.42
C GLY A 174 5.60 -11.41 -23.21
N TRP A 175 5.51 -11.33 -24.54
CA TRP A 175 6.48 -10.60 -25.38
C TRP A 175 6.57 -9.12 -25.00
N SER A 176 5.42 -8.51 -24.71
CA SER A 176 5.30 -7.17 -24.17
C SER A 176 4.22 -7.18 -23.08
N VAL A 177 4.45 -6.45 -21.99
CA VAL A 177 3.53 -6.40 -20.84
C VAL A 177 3.42 -4.97 -20.33
N SER A 178 2.25 -4.61 -19.81
CA SER A 178 2.01 -3.32 -19.15
C SER A 178 0.95 -3.47 -18.06
N ALA A 179 0.96 -2.57 -17.08
CA ALA A 179 -0.25 -2.32 -16.30
C ALA A 179 -1.28 -1.69 -17.25
N ALA A 180 -2.53 -2.13 -17.19
CA ALA A 180 -3.61 -1.58 -18.00
C ALA A 180 -4.32 -0.39 -17.32
N GLY A 181 -4.05 -0.15 -16.03
CA GLY A 181 -4.91 0.69 -15.20
C GLY A 181 -6.20 -0.05 -14.84
N ASP A 182 -7.16 0.63 -14.21
CA ASP A 182 -8.50 0.09 -13.97
C ASP A 182 -9.36 0.32 -15.22
N ILE A 183 -9.35 -0.65 -16.15
CA ILE A 183 -10.03 -0.51 -17.44
C ILE A 183 -11.52 -0.79 -17.33
N ASN A 184 -11.95 -1.57 -16.34
CA ASN A 184 -13.34 -1.99 -16.20
C ASN A 184 -14.11 -1.22 -15.11
N ALA A 185 -13.44 -0.27 -14.43
CA ALA A 185 -13.97 0.59 -13.37
C ALA A 185 -14.40 -0.16 -12.10
N ASP A 186 -13.69 -1.24 -11.75
CA ASP A 186 -13.99 -2.05 -10.56
C ASP A 186 -13.17 -1.65 -9.31
N GLY A 187 -12.28 -0.67 -9.46
CA GLY A 187 -11.40 -0.16 -8.41
C GLY A 187 -10.07 -0.91 -8.30
N PHE A 188 -9.80 -1.90 -9.15
CA PHE A 188 -8.55 -2.63 -9.19
C PHE A 188 -7.82 -2.41 -10.52
N ALA A 189 -6.50 -2.26 -10.46
CA ALA A 189 -5.70 -2.18 -11.67
C ALA A 189 -5.61 -3.55 -12.36
N ASP A 190 -5.67 -3.52 -13.69
CA ASP A 190 -5.67 -4.66 -14.59
C ASP A 190 -4.31 -4.81 -15.29
N LEU A 191 -4.14 -5.93 -16.01
CA LEU A 191 -2.90 -6.28 -16.69
C LEU A 191 -3.10 -6.42 -18.19
N LEU A 192 -2.15 -5.93 -18.99
CA LEU A 192 -2.12 -6.09 -20.45
C LEU A 192 -0.92 -6.93 -20.88
N ILE A 193 -1.17 -7.97 -21.67
CA ILE A 193 -0.18 -8.95 -22.12
C ILE A 193 -0.26 -9.10 -23.63
N GLY A 194 0.85 -8.92 -24.33
CA GLY A 194 0.97 -9.12 -25.77
C GLY A 194 1.47 -10.51 -26.17
N ALA A 195 0.92 -11.03 -27.27
CA ALA A 195 1.29 -12.29 -27.92
C ALA A 195 1.28 -12.12 -29.46
N PRO A 196 2.33 -11.49 -30.03
CA PRO A 196 2.32 -11.05 -31.42
C PRO A 196 2.37 -12.18 -32.46
N TYR A 197 2.78 -13.39 -32.07
CA TYR A 197 2.89 -14.55 -32.99
C TYR A 197 1.62 -15.41 -33.01
N ARG A 198 0.55 -14.95 -32.35
CA ARG A 198 -0.72 -15.67 -32.34
C ARG A 198 -1.38 -15.65 -33.72
N ALA A 199 -1.93 -16.80 -34.12
CA ALA A 199 -2.83 -16.97 -35.24
C ALA A 199 -2.23 -16.53 -36.59
N SER A 200 -1.08 -17.12 -36.94
CA SER A 200 -0.28 -16.73 -38.12
C SER A 200 0.18 -15.28 -38.03
N ASP A 201 0.74 -14.91 -36.88
CA ASP A 201 1.31 -13.58 -36.64
C ASP A 201 0.31 -12.42 -36.79
N THR A 202 -1.01 -12.70 -36.75
CA THR A 202 -2.03 -11.65 -36.60
C THR A 202 -1.85 -10.91 -35.28
N GLY A 203 -1.44 -11.64 -34.25
CA GLY A 203 -1.21 -11.12 -32.91
C GLY A 203 -2.49 -11.05 -32.08
N ARG A 204 -2.31 -11.15 -30.77
CA ARG A 204 -3.38 -11.04 -29.77
C ARG A 204 -2.87 -10.32 -28.53
N SER A 205 -3.68 -9.44 -27.95
CA SER A 205 -3.48 -8.97 -26.58
C SER A 205 -4.46 -9.64 -25.62
N TYR A 206 -4.09 -9.71 -24.35
CA TYR A 206 -4.93 -10.22 -23.27
C TYR A 206 -5.00 -9.17 -22.18
N VAL A 207 -6.22 -8.84 -21.76
CA VAL A 207 -6.47 -8.04 -20.57
C VAL A 207 -6.90 -9.01 -19.47
N VAL A 208 -6.23 -8.97 -18.33
CA VAL A 208 -6.59 -9.77 -17.15
C VAL A 208 -7.08 -8.81 -16.08
N PHE A 209 -8.33 -8.99 -15.66
CA PHE A 209 -8.89 -8.13 -14.62
C PHE A 209 -8.27 -8.40 -13.26
N GLY A 210 -8.00 -7.33 -12.52
CA GLY A 210 -7.51 -7.35 -11.16
C GLY A 210 -8.57 -7.81 -10.16
N GLY A 211 -8.24 -7.66 -8.88
CA GLY A 211 -9.20 -7.87 -7.79
C GLY A 211 -8.95 -9.08 -6.88
N PRO A 212 -9.78 -9.26 -5.83
CA PRO A 212 -9.51 -10.16 -4.71
C PRO A 212 -9.39 -11.65 -5.07
N GLY A 213 -9.81 -12.03 -6.29
CA GLY A 213 -9.80 -13.40 -6.79
C GLY A 213 -8.79 -13.70 -7.90
N VAL A 214 -8.10 -12.69 -8.44
CA VAL A 214 -7.24 -12.86 -9.64
C VAL A 214 -6.13 -13.89 -9.43
N SER A 215 -5.64 -14.02 -8.21
CA SER A 215 -4.45 -14.81 -7.89
C SER A 215 -4.71 -16.13 -7.16
N GLY A 216 -5.97 -16.56 -6.96
CA GLY A 216 -6.35 -17.58 -5.96
C GLY A 216 -5.57 -18.92 -6.01
N SER A 217 -5.06 -19.32 -7.18
CA SER A 217 -4.27 -20.55 -7.39
C SER A 217 -2.77 -20.31 -7.64
N GLY A 218 -2.32 -19.06 -7.72
CA GLY A 218 -0.98 -18.69 -8.18
C GLY A 218 -0.76 -18.84 -9.69
N LEU A 219 -1.80 -19.15 -10.47
CA LEU A 219 -1.74 -19.31 -11.92
C LEU A 219 -3.04 -18.85 -12.58
N VAL A 220 -2.92 -18.01 -13.60
CA VAL A 220 -4.00 -17.60 -14.50
C VAL A 220 -3.65 -18.08 -15.91
N THR A 221 -4.58 -18.77 -16.57
CA THR A 221 -4.42 -19.23 -17.96
C THR A 221 -5.15 -18.30 -18.92
N LEU A 222 -4.43 -17.70 -19.86
CA LEU A 222 -4.99 -16.69 -20.78
C LEU A 222 -6.07 -17.26 -21.73
N SER A 223 -6.06 -18.58 -21.94
CA SER A 223 -7.11 -19.29 -22.69
C SER A 223 -8.50 -19.16 -22.04
N GLY A 224 -8.55 -19.04 -20.71
CA GLY A 224 -9.77 -19.01 -19.89
C GLY A 224 -10.40 -17.63 -19.70
N LEU A 225 -9.89 -16.59 -20.35
CA LEU A 225 -10.49 -15.26 -20.31
C LEU A 225 -11.84 -15.26 -21.02
N ASN A 226 -12.87 -14.73 -20.35
CA ASN A 226 -14.28 -14.91 -20.76
C ASN A 226 -15.17 -13.66 -20.59
N GLY A 227 -14.57 -12.50 -20.29
CA GLY A 227 -15.26 -11.22 -20.07
C GLY A 227 -15.59 -10.93 -18.61
N GLY A 228 -15.60 -11.95 -17.73
CA GLY A 228 -15.76 -11.75 -16.28
C GLY A 228 -14.44 -11.66 -15.51
N ASN A 229 -13.35 -12.18 -16.08
CA ASN A 229 -12.01 -12.21 -15.49
C ASN A 229 -10.95 -11.54 -16.40
N GLY A 230 -11.41 -10.79 -17.40
CA GLY A 230 -10.60 -10.23 -18.47
C GLY A 230 -11.06 -10.70 -19.85
N PHE A 231 -10.38 -10.26 -20.90
CA PHE A 231 -10.80 -10.48 -22.29
C PHE A 231 -9.61 -10.50 -23.26
N LYS A 232 -9.90 -10.91 -24.49
CA LYS A 232 -8.92 -11.02 -25.59
C LYS A 232 -9.11 -9.90 -26.60
N LEU A 233 -8.02 -9.46 -27.22
CA LEU A 233 -7.99 -8.44 -28.26
C LEU A 233 -7.35 -9.01 -29.52
N ASP A 234 -8.15 -9.27 -30.56
CA ASP A 234 -7.68 -9.86 -31.81
C ASP A 234 -7.12 -8.82 -32.76
N GLY A 235 -5.90 -9.08 -33.26
CA GLY A 235 -5.30 -8.33 -34.36
C GLY A 235 -6.16 -8.34 -35.63
N GLU A 236 -5.91 -7.37 -36.51
CA GLU A 236 -6.73 -7.12 -37.70
C GLU A 236 -6.46 -8.10 -38.85
N GLY A 237 -5.19 -8.32 -39.19
CA GLY A 237 -4.77 -9.15 -40.32
C GLY A 237 -3.55 -10.02 -40.04
N VAL A 238 -3.40 -11.06 -40.86
CA VAL A 238 -2.27 -12.00 -40.82
C VAL A 238 -0.96 -11.25 -41.00
N SER A 239 0.05 -11.60 -40.18
CA SER A 239 1.38 -10.98 -40.20
C SER A 239 1.42 -9.49 -39.86
N ASP A 240 0.39 -8.92 -39.23
CA ASP A 240 0.43 -7.53 -38.74
C ASP A 240 1.24 -7.39 -37.44
N PHE A 241 1.46 -8.48 -36.71
CA PHE A 241 2.14 -8.53 -35.41
C PHE A 241 1.52 -7.56 -34.39
N SER A 242 0.19 -7.57 -34.26
CA SER A 242 -0.48 -6.83 -33.19
C SER A 242 0.02 -7.27 -31.82
N ALA A 243 0.05 -6.35 -30.86
CA ALA A 243 0.58 -6.56 -29.51
C ALA A 243 2.10 -6.81 -29.45
N TYR A 244 2.85 -6.40 -30.48
CA TYR A 244 4.31 -6.42 -30.43
C TYR A 244 4.85 -5.45 -29.35
N SER A 245 4.18 -4.32 -29.19
CA SER A 245 4.38 -3.38 -28.10
C SER A 245 3.01 -2.98 -27.55
N VAL A 246 2.87 -2.99 -26.23
CA VAL A 246 1.64 -2.62 -25.52
C VAL A 246 1.93 -1.64 -24.39
N SER A 247 0.98 -0.76 -24.10
CA SER A 247 1.04 0.18 -22.97
C SER A 247 -0.38 0.47 -22.47
N ALA A 248 -0.55 0.80 -21.19
CA ALA A 248 -1.67 1.66 -20.81
C ALA A 248 -1.56 2.99 -21.58
N ALA A 249 -2.68 3.49 -22.07
CA ALA A 249 -2.79 4.80 -22.69
C ALA A 249 -3.09 5.90 -21.67
N GLY A 250 -3.54 5.55 -20.46
CA GLY A 250 -4.20 6.50 -19.56
C GLY A 250 -5.62 6.78 -20.03
N ASP A 251 -6.28 7.79 -19.48
CA ASP A 251 -7.59 8.27 -19.94
C ASP A 251 -7.38 9.26 -21.09
N ILE A 252 -7.46 8.78 -22.34
CA ILE A 252 -7.17 9.60 -23.53
C ILE A 252 -8.40 10.34 -24.03
N ASN A 253 -9.59 9.86 -23.69
CA ASN A 253 -10.87 10.41 -24.14
C ASN A 253 -11.58 11.23 -23.05
N GLY A 254 -10.98 11.34 -21.86
CA GLY A 254 -11.44 12.16 -20.75
C GLY A 254 -12.72 11.64 -20.08
N ASP A 255 -12.99 10.35 -20.14
CA ASP A 255 -14.21 9.74 -19.59
C ASP A 255 -14.02 9.18 -18.16
N GLY A 256 -12.81 9.28 -17.63
CA GLY A 256 -12.41 8.84 -16.30
C GLY A 256 -11.98 7.37 -16.22
N PHE A 257 -11.91 6.65 -17.35
CA PHE A 257 -11.46 5.25 -17.40
C PHE A 257 -10.11 5.12 -18.09
N ALA A 258 -9.32 4.14 -17.66
CA ALA A 258 -8.03 3.89 -18.31
C ALA A 258 -8.23 3.24 -19.68
N ASP A 259 -7.43 3.63 -20.67
CA ASP A 259 -7.45 3.09 -22.03
C ASP A 259 -6.18 2.28 -22.34
N LEU A 260 -6.19 1.57 -23.47
CA LEU A 260 -5.07 0.74 -23.91
C LEU A 260 -4.47 1.25 -25.22
N LEU A 261 -3.16 1.07 -25.37
CA LEU A 261 -2.43 1.32 -26.61
C LEU A 261 -1.69 0.04 -27.07
N ILE A 262 -1.91 -0.34 -28.32
CA ILE A 262 -1.41 -1.60 -28.90
C ILE A 262 -0.75 -1.30 -30.25
N GLY A 263 0.50 -1.74 -30.45
CA GLY A 263 1.24 -1.58 -31.70
C GLY A 263 1.22 -2.82 -32.60
N ALA A 264 1.04 -2.62 -33.90
CA ALA A 264 1.08 -3.61 -34.98
C ALA A 264 1.94 -3.08 -36.14
N HIS A 265 3.25 -3.22 -35.98
CA HIS A 265 4.24 -2.54 -36.80
C HIS A 265 4.41 -3.07 -38.22
N TYR A 266 3.78 -4.20 -38.56
CA TYR A 266 3.84 -4.80 -39.91
C TYR A 266 2.57 -4.58 -40.72
N TYR A 267 1.54 -3.96 -40.13
CA TYR A 267 0.31 -3.60 -40.82
C TYR A 267 0.59 -2.93 -42.18
N ALA A 268 -0.14 -3.36 -43.21
CA ALA A 268 -0.12 -2.80 -44.57
C ALA A 268 1.29 -2.53 -45.12
N ASP A 269 2.02 -3.60 -45.47
CA ASP A 269 3.38 -3.50 -46.02
C ASP A 269 4.33 -2.67 -45.12
N TYR A 270 4.29 -2.94 -43.81
CA TYR A 270 5.13 -2.27 -42.82
C TYR A 270 4.88 -0.76 -42.71
N GLU A 271 3.73 -0.26 -43.15
CA GLU A 271 3.25 1.07 -42.79
C GLU A 271 3.16 1.19 -41.27
N GLY A 272 2.62 0.14 -40.66
CA GLY A 272 2.44 0.00 -39.23
C GLY A 272 1.22 0.75 -38.73
N ARG A 273 0.58 0.21 -37.70
CA ARG A 273 -0.62 0.79 -37.08
C ARG A 273 -0.52 0.67 -35.57
N SER A 274 -1.12 1.62 -34.88
CA SER A 274 -1.45 1.50 -33.46
C SER A 274 -2.96 1.54 -33.24
N TYR A 275 -3.42 0.89 -32.18
CA TYR A 275 -4.82 0.83 -31.78
C TYR A 275 -4.96 1.38 -30.38
N VAL A 276 -5.95 2.26 -30.20
CA VAL A 276 -6.39 2.71 -28.89
C VAL A 276 -7.72 2.04 -28.59
N VAL A 277 -7.86 1.40 -27.43
CA VAL A 277 -9.10 0.75 -27.01
C VAL A 277 -9.59 1.44 -25.75
N PHE A 278 -10.82 1.94 -25.79
CA PHE A 278 -11.38 2.66 -24.66
C PHE A 278 -11.81 1.72 -23.54
N GLY A 279 -11.53 2.15 -22.31
CA GLY A 279 -12.01 1.52 -21.10
C GLY A 279 -13.48 1.83 -20.81
N GLY A 280 -13.92 1.37 -19.64
CA GLY A 280 -15.21 1.69 -19.06
C GLY A 280 -16.02 0.48 -18.63
N PRO A 281 -17.18 0.73 -18.00
CA PRO A 281 -18.03 -0.33 -17.46
C PRO A 281 -18.46 -1.33 -18.54
N GLY A 282 -18.11 -2.60 -18.33
CA GLY A 282 -18.51 -3.69 -19.23
C GLY A 282 -17.64 -3.83 -20.49
N VAL A 283 -16.51 -3.12 -20.58
CA VAL A 283 -15.48 -3.35 -21.60
C VAL A 283 -15.11 -4.83 -21.67
N GLY A 284 -15.09 -5.38 -22.88
CA GLY A 284 -14.72 -6.78 -23.10
C GLY A 284 -15.65 -7.82 -22.48
N SER A 285 -16.88 -7.47 -22.09
CA SER A 285 -17.87 -8.39 -21.47
C SER A 285 -18.21 -9.64 -22.29
N SER A 286 -17.96 -9.63 -23.61
CA SER A 286 -18.06 -10.81 -24.49
C SER A 286 -16.87 -11.78 -24.36
N GLY A 287 -15.80 -11.38 -23.67
CA GLY A 287 -14.50 -12.05 -23.64
C GLY A 287 -13.60 -11.78 -24.85
N LEU A 288 -14.08 -11.03 -25.85
CA LEU A 288 -13.33 -10.76 -27.08
C LEU A 288 -13.71 -9.41 -27.71
N ILE A 289 -12.69 -8.61 -28.02
CA ILE A 289 -12.78 -7.42 -28.86
C ILE A 289 -11.91 -7.66 -30.10
N ALA A 290 -12.44 -7.43 -31.30
CA ALA A 290 -11.66 -7.45 -32.52
C ALA A 290 -11.18 -6.01 -32.83
N LEU A 291 -9.86 -5.81 -32.94
CA LEU A 291 -9.28 -4.48 -33.19
C LEU A 291 -9.71 -3.91 -34.55
N SER A 292 -10.05 -4.78 -35.50
CA SER A 292 -10.61 -4.39 -36.79
C SER A 292 -11.93 -3.61 -36.65
N GLY A 293 -12.70 -3.85 -35.58
CA GLY A 293 -14.00 -3.25 -35.30
C GLY A 293 -13.99 -2.00 -34.40
N LEU A 294 -12.83 -1.41 -34.13
CA LEU A 294 -12.76 -0.09 -33.47
C LEU A 294 -13.40 0.98 -34.36
N SER A 295 -14.26 1.79 -33.76
CA SER A 295 -15.25 2.61 -34.48
C SER A 295 -15.30 4.08 -34.06
N GLY A 296 -14.42 4.49 -33.16
CA GLY A 296 -14.41 5.81 -32.52
C GLY A 296 -15.22 5.83 -31.22
N SER A 297 -16.26 5.01 -31.06
CA SER A 297 -17.01 4.91 -29.78
C SER A 297 -16.43 3.93 -28.77
N ASN A 298 -15.56 3.03 -29.22
CA ASN A 298 -14.92 1.98 -28.41
C ASN A 298 -13.39 1.99 -28.56
N GLY A 299 -12.84 3.10 -29.06
CA GLY A 299 -11.44 3.24 -29.43
C GLY A 299 -11.25 3.58 -30.92
N PHE A 300 -10.00 3.75 -31.34
CA PHE A 300 -9.64 4.21 -32.68
C PHE A 300 -8.29 3.65 -33.16
N LYS A 301 -7.94 3.94 -34.42
CA LYS A 301 -6.73 3.45 -35.09
C LYS A 301 -5.83 4.63 -35.49
N LEU A 302 -4.52 4.41 -35.43
CA LEU A 302 -3.49 5.38 -35.77
C LEU A 302 -2.58 4.77 -36.84
N ASP A 303 -2.76 5.18 -38.09
CA ASP A 303 -1.98 4.70 -39.22
C ASP A 303 -0.60 5.37 -39.27
N GLY A 304 0.41 4.61 -39.69
CA GLY A 304 1.71 5.15 -40.06
C GLY A 304 1.62 6.06 -41.29
N GLU A 305 2.64 6.90 -41.50
CA GLU A 305 2.60 7.86 -42.61
C GLU A 305 2.81 7.24 -44.01
N ALA A 306 3.49 6.09 -44.08
CA ALA A 306 3.83 5.41 -45.33
C ALA A 306 4.37 4.01 -45.06
N VAL A 307 4.32 3.14 -46.08
CA VAL A 307 4.92 1.80 -46.07
C VAL A 307 6.38 1.80 -45.64
N ILE A 308 6.83 0.72 -45.00
CA ILE A 308 8.23 0.52 -44.55
C ILE A 308 8.68 1.54 -43.49
N ASN A 309 7.76 2.23 -42.80
CA ASN A 309 8.08 3.10 -41.67
C ASN A 309 8.04 2.38 -40.31
N PHE A 310 7.32 1.27 -40.22
CA PHE A 310 7.19 0.44 -39.02
C PHE A 310 6.60 1.24 -37.84
N SER A 311 5.54 2.03 -38.08
CA SER A 311 4.83 2.75 -37.00
C SER A 311 4.22 1.77 -36.01
N GLY A 312 4.17 2.13 -34.72
CA GLY A 312 3.70 1.22 -33.68
C GLY A 312 4.70 0.13 -33.30
N TYR A 313 5.97 0.25 -33.71
CA TYR A 313 7.05 -0.65 -33.25
C TYR A 313 7.27 -0.54 -31.74
N SER A 314 7.20 0.68 -31.21
CA SER A 314 7.19 0.98 -29.80
C SER A 314 6.05 1.93 -29.49
N VAL A 315 5.31 1.68 -28.42
CA VAL A 315 4.25 2.55 -27.93
C VAL A 315 4.42 2.83 -26.44
N SER A 316 3.96 3.99 -25.98
CA SER A 316 3.96 4.36 -24.56
C SER A 316 2.88 5.40 -24.29
N ALA A 317 2.33 5.41 -23.08
CA ALA A 317 1.69 6.62 -22.55
C ALA A 317 2.72 7.74 -22.43
N ALA A 318 2.26 8.98 -22.60
CA ALA A 318 3.03 10.20 -22.40
C ALA A 318 2.57 10.98 -21.16
N ASP A 319 1.46 10.55 -20.51
CA ASP A 319 0.72 11.37 -19.52
C ASP A 319 0.17 12.66 -20.18
N ASP A 320 -0.39 13.60 -19.43
CA ASP A 320 -0.82 14.90 -19.94
C ASP A 320 0.38 15.82 -20.18
N ILE A 321 0.92 15.86 -21.40
CA ILE A 321 2.10 16.67 -21.72
C ILE A 321 1.74 18.08 -22.19
N ASN A 322 0.48 18.31 -22.56
CA ASN A 322 0.03 19.59 -23.10
C ASN A 322 -0.74 20.44 -22.05
N GLY A 323 -1.10 19.86 -20.90
CA GLY A 323 -1.79 20.48 -19.78
C GLY A 323 -3.30 20.61 -19.93
N ASP A 324 -3.95 19.78 -20.75
CA ASP A 324 -5.40 19.82 -21.01
C ASP A 324 -6.22 18.90 -20.09
N GLY A 325 -5.56 18.11 -19.24
CA GLY A 325 -6.17 17.25 -18.24
C GLY A 325 -6.50 15.84 -18.72
N VAL A 326 -6.10 15.44 -19.93
CA VAL A 326 -6.23 14.06 -20.42
C VAL A 326 -4.88 13.50 -20.85
N ALA A 327 -4.77 12.18 -20.92
CA ALA A 327 -3.49 11.53 -21.24
C ALA A 327 -3.13 11.65 -22.74
N ASP A 328 -1.85 11.77 -23.03
CA ASP A 328 -1.29 11.78 -24.39
C ASP A 328 -0.50 10.49 -24.68
N LEU A 329 -0.18 10.24 -25.95
CA LEU A 329 0.51 9.02 -26.40
C LEU A 329 1.82 9.28 -27.11
N LEU A 330 2.73 8.30 -27.06
CA LEU A 330 3.94 8.21 -27.87
C LEU A 330 3.92 6.99 -28.79
N ILE A 331 4.27 7.20 -30.06
CA ILE A 331 4.38 6.13 -31.06
C ILE A 331 5.72 6.24 -31.80
N GLY A 332 6.46 5.14 -31.88
CA GLY A 332 7.73 5.06 -32.60
C GLY A 332 7.61 4.40 -33.97
N ALA A 333 8.21 5.02 -34.98
CA ALA A 333 8.41 4.51 -36.33
C ALA A 333 9.90 4.57 -36.69
N TYR A 334 10.67 3.58 -36.24
CA TYR A 334 12.14 3.65 -36.27
C TYR A 334 12.73 3.61 -37.69
N ARG A 335 11.99 3.10 -38.69
CA ARG A 335 12.45 3.04 -40.08
C ARG A 335 12.04 4.22 -40.95
N TYR A 336 11.31 5.18 -40.37
CA TYR A 336 10.89 6.40 -41.06
C TYR A 336 12.02 6.99 -41.90
N ALA A 337 11.70 7.36 -43.14
CA ALA A 337 12.60 7.97 -44.13
C ALA A 337 13.98 7.30 -44.22
N THR A 338 14.02 5.97 -44.38
CA THR A 338 15.27 5.19 -44.47
C THR A 338 16.09 5.25 -43.19
N ASN A 339 15.46 4.88 -42.08
CA ASN A 339 16.07 4.77 -40.74
C ASN A 339 16.53 6.09 -40.11
N THR A 340 15.97 7.24 -40.49
CA THR A 340 16.12 8.45 -39.65
C THR A 340 15.30 8.34 -38.37
N GLY A 341 14.22 7.54 -38.42
CA GLY A 341 13.28 7.36 -37.33
C GLY A 341 12.35 8.56 -37.15
N ARG A 342 11.20 8.31 -36.55
CA ARG A 342 10.26 9.35 -36.09
C ARG A 342 9.54 8.86 -34.84
N SER A 343 9.30 9.79 -33.93
CA SER A 343 8.39 9.62 -32.80
C SER A 343 7.23 10.58 -32.97
N TYR A 344 6.03 10.08 -32.76
CA TYR A 344 4.79 10.85 -32.78
C TYR A 344 4.32 11.05 -31.35
N VAL A 345 3.91 12.28 -31.04
CA VAL A 345 3.05 12.55 -29.90
C VAL A 345 1.64 12.69 -30.43
N VAL A 346 0.69 11.99 -29.83
CA VAL A 346 -0.73 12.13 -30.15
C VAL A 346 -1.43 12.66 -28.90
N PHE A 347 -2.04 13.84 -29.02
CA PHE A 347 -2.76 14.41 -27.90
C PHE A 347 -4.11 13.74 -27.69
N GLY A 348 -4.47 13.54 -26.41
CA GLY A 348 -5.80 13.14 -26.02
C GLY A 348 -6.84 14.24 -26.25
N GLY A 349 -8.09 13.94 -25.96
CA GLY A 349 -9.13 14.95 -25.93
C GLY A 349 -10.49 14.42 -25.47
N TYR A 350 -11.24 15.28 -24.79
CA TYR A 350 -12.59 14.95 -24.32
C TYR A 350 -13.51 14.52 -25.47
N GLN A 351 -14.06 13.32 -25.36
CA GLN A 351 -15.11 12.87 -26.26
C GLN A 351 -16.40 13.65 -26.00
N THR A 352 -16.90 14.37 -27.02
CA THR A 352 -18.18 15.09 -26.99
C THR A 352 -19.33 14.26 -27.50
#